data_AF-A0A9W9AUR3-F1
#
_entry.id   AF-A0A9W9AUR3-F1
#
_cell.length_a   1.000
_cell.length_b   1.000
_cell.length_c   1.000
_cell.angle_alpha   90.00
_cell.angle_beta   90.00
_cell.angle_gamma   90.00
#
_symmetry.space_group_name_H-M   'P 1'
#
loop_
_entity.id
_entity.type
_entity.pdbx_description
1 polymer ?
#
loop_
_entity_poly.entity_id
_entity_poly.type
_entity_poly.pdbx_seq_one_letter_code
_entity_poly.pdbx_strand_id
1 'polypeptide(L)'
;MALPGSIPTLQAHNTGNYTRVDNFFCTDTLLDHIISCNTVPSKRPILTDHFPIHTIFDIQLPTVDERERWNWAKVDWEEFAARLEEVLGDLEPPREIETEEMFWTALRNFDTAVQQVIKEVVPKAKPSPHQRRWWKPTLTEMKK
;
A
#
# COMPACT_ATOMS: atom_id res chain seq x y z
N MET A 1 -11.57 -17.64 -11.94
CA MET A 1 -12.54 -16.78 -11.22
C MET A 1 -12.93 -17.54 -9.96
N ALA A 2 -12.78 -16.94 -8.78
CA ALA A 2 -12.87 -17.65 -7.50
C ALA A 2 -14.27 -17.62 -6.87
N LEU A 3 -15.04 -16.53 -7.05
CA LEU A 3 -16.44 -16.49 -6.62
C LEU A 3 -17.30 -17.32 -7.59
N PRO A 4 -17.95 -18.41 -7.13
CA PRO A 4 -18.76 -19.26 -8.00
C PRO A 4 -19.85 -18.49 -8.76
N GLY A 5 -20.19 -18.98 -9.95
CA GLY A 5 -21.31 -18.49 -10.76
C GLY A 5 -22.61 -18.33 -9.96
N SER A 6 -23.43 -17.35 -10.33
CA SER A 6 -24.81 -17.19 -9.80
C SER A 6 -24.96 -16.76 -8.34
N ILE A 7 -23.87 -16.54 -7.59
CA ILE A 7 -23.94 -15.96 -6.26
C ILE A 7 -24.24 -14.45 -6.36
N PRO A 8 -25.32 -13.95 -5.75
CA PRO A 8 -25.60 -12.52 -5.73
C PRO A 8 -24.64 -11.79 -4.79
N THR A 9 -24.12 -10.66 -5.26
CA THR A 9 -23.24 -9.77 -4.49
C THR A 9 -23.93 -8.48 -4.08
N LEU A 10 -25.16 -8.27 -4.53
CA LEU A 10 -25.94 -7.09 -4.27
C LEU A 10 -27.42 -7.44 -4.21
N GLN A 11 -28.18 -6.67 -3.42
CA GLN A 11 -29.64 -6.61 -3.49
C GLN A 11 -30.06 -5.15 -3.63
N ALA A 12 -30.54 -4.77 -4.81
CA ALA A 12 -30.83 -3.37 -5.13
C ALA A 12 -31.89 -2.79 -4.18
N HIS A 13 -31.61 -1.63 -3.57
CA HIS A 13 -32.52 -1.01 -2.59
C HIS A 13 -33.90 -0.72 -3.17
N ASN A 14 -33.97 -0.27 -4.43
CA ASN A 14 -35.21 0.19 -5.05
C ASN A 14 -36.13 -0.95 -5.48
N THR A 15 -35.57 -2.08 -5.91
CA THR A 15 -36.36 -3.20 -6.50
C THR A 15 -36.35 -4.46 -5.65
N GLY A 16 -35.41 -4.58 -4.70
CA GLY A 16 -35.17 -5.82 -3.95
C GLY A 16 -34.51 -6.93 -4.77
N ASN A 17 -34.18 -6.67 -6.05
CA ASN A 17 -33.60 -7.67 -6.95
C ASN A 17 -32.18 -8.03 -6.53
N TYR A 18 -31.89 -9.33 -6.57
CA TYR A 18 -30.55 -9.86 -6.38
C TYR A 18 -29.76 -9.81 -7.68
N THR A 19 -28.59 -9.19 -7.64
CA THR A 19 -27.70 -9.11 -8.79
C THR A 19 -26.27 -9.46 -8.39
N ARG A 20 -25.45 -9.79 -9.38
CA ARG A 20 -24.01 -9.99 -9.23
C ARG A 20 -23.30 -8.92 -10.03
N VAL A 21 -22.79 -7.92 -9.33
CA VAL A 21 -22.01 -6.83 -9.91
C VAL A 21 -20.54 -6.91 -9.50
N ASP A 22 -20.24 -7.66 -8.44
CA ASP A 22 -18.88 -7.85 -7.92
C ASP A 22 -18.34 -9.23 -8.30
N ASN A 23 -17.02 -9.31 -8.45
CA ASN A 23 -16.31 -10.55 -8.76
C ASN A 23 -15.05 -10.66 -7.91
N PHE A 24 -14.63 -11.89 -7.66
CA PHE A 24 -13.36 -12.18 -7.02
C PHE A 24 -12.48 -13.01 -7.97
N PHE A 25 -11.35 -12.43 -8.36
CA PHE A 25 -10.38 -13.05 -9.26
C PHE A 25 -9.06 -13.28 -8.51
N CYS A 26 -8.41 -14.40 -8.82
CA CYS A 26 -7.07 -14.70 -8.33
C CYS A 26 -6.34 -15.56 -9.37
N THR A 27 -5.04 -15.72 -9.18
CA THR A 27 -4.20 -16.61 -9.99
C THR A 27 -4.59 -18.07 -9.75
N ASP A 28 -4.26 -18.93 -10.72
CA ASP A 28 -4.52 -20.37 -10.62
C ASP A 28 -3.85 -20.98 -9.40
N THR A 29 -2.61 -20.58 -9.11
CA THR A 29 -1.90 -21.01 -7.89
C THR A 29 -2.69 -20.66 -6.63
N LEU A 30 -3.32 -19.49 -6.54
CA LEU A 30 -4.07 -19.10 -5.35
C LEU A 30 -5.46 -19.75 -5.31
N LEU A 31 -6.04 -20.13 -6.46
CA LEU A 31 -7.31 -20.86 -6.53
C LEU A 31 -7.22 -22.19 -5.80
N ASP A 32 -6.12 -22.91 -5.95
CA ASP A 32 -5.89 -24.23 -5.31
C ASP A 32 -5.89 -24.14 -3.77
N HIS A 33 -5.65 -22.96 -3.22
CA HIS A 33 -5.66 -22.70 -1.78
C HIS A 33 -6.99 -22.15 -1.26
N ILE A 34 -8.03 -21.99 -2.08
CA ILE A 34 -9.32 -21.49 -1.60
C ILE A 34 -10.13 -22.61 -0.95
N ILE A 35 -10.38 -22.50 0.35
CA ILE A 35 -11.32 -23.36 1.08
C ILE A 35 -12.76 -22.99 0.74
N SER A 36 -13.06 -21.68 0.69
CA SER A 36 -14.39 -21.20 0.33
C SER A 36 -14.32 -19.76 -0.20
N CYS A 37 -15.23 -19.41 -1.13
CA CYS A 37 -15.46 -18.04 -1.58
C CYS A 37 -16.96 -17.85 -1.79
N ASN A 38 -17.60 -17.03 -0.96
CA ASN A 38 -19.04 -16.81 -1.03
C ASN A 38 -19.40 -15.41 -0.48
N THR A 39 -20.64 -14.96 -0.66
CA THR A 39 -21.14 -13.76 -0.01
C THR A 39 -21.65 -14.07 1.39
N VAL A 40 -21.63 -13.08 2.28
CA VAL A 40 -22.14 -13.20 3.66
C VAL A 40 -23.22 -12.14 3.90
N PRO A 41 -24.47 -12.38 3.45
CA PRO A 41 -25.56 -11.43 3.59
C PRO A 41 -25.81 -10.92 5.00
N SER A 42 -25.62 -11.78 6.01
CA SER A 42 -25.79 -11.43 7.43
C SER A 42 -24.78 -10.40 7.94
N LYS A 43 -23.67 -10.17 7.20
CA LYS A 43 -22.64 -9.18 7.53
C LYS A 43 -22.75 -7.90 6.69
N ARG A 44 -23.87 -7.70 5.97
CA ARG A 44 -24.13 -6.48 5.21
C ARG A 44 -23.99 -5.24 6.12
N PRO A 45 -23.10 -4.28 5.79
CA PRO A 45 -23.01 -3.01 6.51
C PRO A 45 -24.29 -2.17 6.43
N ILE A 46 -24.45 -1.22 7.35
CA ILE A 46 -25.56 -0.26 7.31
C ILE A 46 -25.36 0.66 6.08
N LEU A 47 -26.44 0.98 5.37
CA LEU A 47 -26.48 1.88 4.21
C LEU A 47 -25.81 1.40 2.91
N THR A 48 -25.57 0.08 2.75
CA THR A 48 -25.15 -0.50 1.46
C THR A 48 -26.12 -1.56 0.98
N ASP A 49 -26.28 -1.70 -0.33
CA ASP A 49 -27.00 -2.78 -1.02
C ASP A 49 -26.10 -3.99 -1.31
N HIS A 50 -24.78 -3.82 -1.21
CA HIS A 50 -23.80 -4.88 -1.47
C HIS A 50 -23.67 -5.86 -0.30
N PHE A 51 -23.40 -7.11 -0.64
CA PHE A 51 -23.02 -8.16 0.28
C PHE A 51 -21.48 -8.29 0.31
N PRO A 52 -20.88 -8.41 1.50
CA PRO A 52 -19.46 -8.72 1.59
C PRO A 52 -19.18 -10.08 0.93
N ILE A 53 -18.15 -10.15 0.08
CA ILE A 53 -17.54 -11.41 -0.36
C ILE A 53 -16.54 -11.84 0.73
N HIS A 54 -16.70 -13.05 1.23
CA HIS A 54 -15.84 -13.68 2.21
C HIS A 54 -15.15 -14.87 1.58
N THR A 55 -13.82 -14.82 1.57
CA THR A 55 -12.96 -15.88 1.04
C THR A 55 -12.06 -16.41 2.15
N ILE A 56 -12.02 -17.72 2.30
CA ILE A 56 -11.16 -18.43 3.25
C ILE A 56 -10.09 -19.16 2.44
N PHE A 57 -8.82 -18.94 2.82
CA PHE A 57 -7.66 -19.56 2.18
C PHE A 57 -6.97 -20.53 3.14
N ASP A 58 -6.48 -21.65 2.61
CA ASP A 58 -5.52 -22.53 3.26
C ASP A 58 -4.10 -22.14 2.84
N ILE A 59 -3.57 -21.11 3.48
CA ILE A 59 -2.22 -20.61 3.24
C ILE A 59 -1.46 -20.46 4.54
N GLN A 60 -0.19 -20.87 4.52
CA GLN A 60 0.75 -20.56 5.58
C GLN A 60 1.32 -19.18 5.30
N LEU A 61 0.88 -18.18 6.06
CA LEU A 61 1.45 -16.84 6.00
C LEU A 61 2.78 -16.85 6.75
N PRO A 62 3.93 -16.60 6.08
CA PRO A 62 5.17 -16.42 6.81
C PRO A 62 5.00 -15.23 7.76
N THR A 63 5.44 -15.40 9.00
CA THR A 63 5.60 -14.26 9.91
C THR A 63 6.78 -13.48 9.38
N VAL A 64 6.50 -12.40 8.64
CA VAL A 64 7.53 -11.49 8.17
C VAL A 64 7.80 -10.52 9.31
N ASP A 65 9.05 -10.47 9.78
CA ASP A 65 9.47 -9.41 10.69
C ASP A 65 9.12 -8.06 10.08
N GLU A 66 8.46 -7.20 10.85
CA GLU A 66 8.16 -5.86 10.41
C GLU A 66 9.47 -5.12 10.19
N ARG A 67 9.92 -5.10 8.93
CA ARG A 67 11.07 -4.31 8.53
C ARG A 67 10.79 -2.86 8.85
N GLU A 68 11.75 -2.18 9.45
CA GLU A 68 11.70 -0.72 9.58
C GLU A 68 11.43 -0.11 8.21
N ARG A 69 10.42 0.76 8.13
CA ARG A 69 10.05 1.45 6.89
C ARG A 69 10.16 2.94 7.11
N TRP A 70 10.45 3.67 6.05
CA TRP A 70 10.39 5.12 6.06
C TRP A 70 8.94 5.61 6.12
N ASN A 71 8.71 6.65 6.93
CA ASN A 71 7.40 7.28 7.08
C ASN A 71 7.32 8.55 6.23
N TRP A 72 7.18 8.35 4.92
CA TRP A 72 7.06 9.42 3.93
C TRP A 72 5.90 10.39 4.19
N ALA A 73 4.85 9.92 4.87
CA ALA A 73 3.70 10.76 5.23
C ALA A 73 4.01 11.80 6.33
N LYS A 74 5.13 11.65 7.04
CA LYS A 74 5.57 12.55 8.11
C LYS A 74 6.88 13.27 7.78
N VAL A 75 7.31 13.24 6.53
CA VAL A 75 8.49 13.99 6.09
C VAL A 75 8.17 15.47 6.10
N ASP A 76 9.07 16.26 6.70
CA ASP A 76 9.14 17.69 6.42
C ASP A 76 9.83 17.87 5.07
N TRP A 77 9.05 18.26 4.07
CA TRP A 77 9.55 18.36 2.70
C TRP A 77 10.42 19.60 2.48
N GLU A 78 10.27 20.65 3.31
CA GLU A 78 11.12 21.84 3.23
C GLU A 78 12.52 21.50 3.77
N GLU A 79 12.59 20.83 4.91
CA GLU A 79 13.86 20.32 5.47
C GLU A 79 14.52 19.32 4.52
N PHE A 80 13.74 18.37 3.97
CA PHE A 80 14.26 17.40 3.01
C PHE A 80 14.85 18.07 1.77
N ALA A 81 14.15 19.05 1.19
CA ALA A 81 14.62 19.76 0.00
C ALA A 81 15.88 20.56 0.29
N ALA A 82 15.92 21.31 1.39
CA ALA A 82 17.09 22.09 1.79
C ALA A 82 18.32 21.20 2.00
N ARG A 83 18.14 20.06 2.68
CA ARG A 83 19.23 19.11 2.92
C ARG A 83 19.69 18.42 1.64
N LEU A 84 18.76 18.08 0.75
CA LEU A 84 19.11 17.50 -0.55
C LEU A 84 19.90 18.48 -1.41
N GLU A 85 19.52 19.74 -1.45
CA GLU A 85 20.24 20.78 -2.20
C GLU A 85 21.68 20.94 -1.68
N GLU A 86 21.88 20.95 -0.36
CA GLU A 86 23.20 21.00 0.26
C GLU A 86 24.07 19.80 -0.16
N VAL A 87 23.57 18.57 0.01
CA VAL A 87 24.34 17.35 -0.29
C VAL A 87 24.61 17.20 -1.79
N LEU A 88 23.67 17.61 -2.65
CA LEU A 88 23.89 17.62 -4.11
C LEU A 88 24.87 18.72 -4.53
N GLY A 89 24.93 19.84 -3.81
CA GLY A 89 25.89 20.92 -4.06
C GLY A 89 27.36 20.50 -3.86
N ASP A 90 27.61 19.48 -3.04
CA ASP A 90 28.93 18.90 -2.82
C ASP A 90 29.36 17.93 -3.95
N LEU A 91 28.43 17.52 -4.82
CA LEU A 91 28.75 16.63 -5.95
C LEU A 91 29.41 17.38 -7.10
N GLU A 92 30.11 16.64 -7.96
CA GLU A 92 30.62 17.20 -9.22
C GLU A 92 29.46 17.82 -10.03
N PRO A 93 29.64 19.03 -10.60
CA PRO A 93 28.64 19.64 -11.45
C PRO A 93 28.23 18.74 -12.61
N PRO A 94 26.96 18.78 -13.04
CA PRO A 94 26.50 18.02 -14.19
C PRO A 94 27.37 18.29 -15.43
N ARG A 95 27.83 17.21 -16.05
CA ARG A 95 28.62 17.24 -17.29
C ARG A 95 28.09 16.22 -18.29
N GLU A 96 28.50 16.38 -19.55
CA GLU A 96 28.15 15.42 -20.59
C GLU A 96 28.74 14.05 -20.26
N ILE A 97 27.92 13.01 -20.43
CA ILE A 97 28.28 11.63 -20.14
C ILE A 97 28.80 11.01 -21.43
N GLU A 98 30.12 10.85 -21.51
CA GLU A 98 30.79 10.37 -22.72
C GLU A 98 31.04 8.84 -22.68
N THR A 99 31.06 8.24 -21.49
CA THR A 99 31.31 6.80 -21.31
C THR A 99 30.32 6.16 -20.35
N GLU A 100 30.21 4.83 -20.43
CA GLU A 100 29.39 4.04 -19.52
C GLU A 100 29.90 4.12 -18.06
N GLU A 101 31.22 4.16 -17.87
CA GLU A 101 31.82 4.29 -16.54
C GLU A 101 31.50 5.64 -15.89
N MET A 102 31.46 6.72 -16.70
CA MET A 102 31.02 8.03 -16.24
C MET A 102 29.56 8.00 -15.80
N PHE A 103 28.69 7.35 -16.58
CA PHE A 103 27.27 7.18 -16.24
C PHE A 103 27.10 6.50 -14.88
N TRP A 104 27.70 5.31 -14.70
CA TRP A 104 27.54 4.54 -13.47
C TRP A 104 28.14 5.25 -12.26
N THR A 105 29.21 6.03 -12.46
CA THR A 105 29.79 6.83 -11.38
C THR A 105 28.87 7.97 -10.97
N ALA A 106 28.36 8.73 -11.93
CA ALA A 106 27.39 9.79 -11.66
C ALA A 106 26.12 9.26 -10.97
N LEU A 107 25.57 8.14 -11.46
CA LEU A 107 24.39 7.52 -10.88
C LEU A 107 24.63 7.04 -9.45
N ARG A 108 25.76 6.39 -9.16
CA ARG A 108 26.09 5.94 -7.81
C ARG A 108 26.26 7.11 -6.84
N ASN A 109 26.91 8.19 -7.27
CA ASN A 109 27.10 9.38 -6.44
C ASN A 109 25.76 10.04 -6.13
N PHE A 110 24.90 10.19 -7.14
CA PHE A 110 23.56 10.74 -6.99
C PHE A 110 22.68 9.86 -6.08
N ASP A 111 22.61 8.54 -6.32
CA ASP A 111 21.83 7.64 -5.46
C ASP A 111 22.35 7.65 -4.02
N THR A 112 23.68 7.65 -3.84
CA THR A 112 24.29 7.74 -2.50
C THR A 112 23.88 9.02 -1.76
N ALA A 113 23.92 10.16 -2.45
CA ALA A 113 23.47 11.44 -1.89
C ALA A 113 21.99 11.41 -1.48
N VAL A 114 21.11 10.91 -2.34
CA VAL A 114 19.68 10.78 -2.04
C VAL A 114 19.45 9.83 -0.85
N GLN A 115 20.11 8.67 -0.84
CA GLN A 115 19.99 7.71 0.26
C GLN A 115 20.53 8.26 1.59
N GLN A 116 21.57 9.09 1.55
CA GLN A 116 22.07 9.78 2.74
C GLN A 116 20.99 10.71 3.32
N VAL A 117 20.43 11.58 2.49
CA VAL A 117 19.37 12.52 2.92
C VAL A 117 18.18 11.76 3.48
N ILE A 118 17.74 10.68 2.81
CA ILE A 118 16.66 9.82 3.32
C ILE A 118 16.95 9.33 4.73
N LYS A 119 18.17 8.84 4.99
CA LYS A 119 18.53 8.32 6.32
C LYS A 119 18.60 9.41 7.40
N GLU A 120 18.98 10.62 7.02
CA GLU A 120 19.14 11.75 7.94
C GLU A 120 17.79 12.36 8.33
N VAL A 121 16.91 12.61 7.36
CA VAL A 121 15.71 13.44 7.58
C VAL A 121 14.39 12.69 7.49
N VAL A 122 14.33 11.51 6.85
CA VAL A 122 13.05 10.79 6.74
C VAL A 122 12.80 9.99 8.02
N PRO A 123 11.73 10.28 8.78
CA PRO A 123 11.47 9.56 10.01
C PRO A 123 11.15 8.09 9.72
N LYS A 124 11.62 7.18 10.58
CA LYS A 124 11.20 5.79 10.53
C LYS A 124 9.79 5.61 11.08
N ALA A 125 9.00 4.77 10.41
CA ALA A 125 7.72 4.31 10.92
C ALA A 125 7.96 3.46 12.18
N LYS A 126 7.18 3.73 13.21
CA LYS A 126 7.12 2.91 14.43
C LYS A 126 5.81 2.13 14.39
N PRO A 127 5.77 0.99 13.69
CA PRO A 127 4.57 0.18 13.66
C PRO A 127 4.25 -0.28 15.09
N SER A 128 2.98 -0.25 15.45
CA SER A 128 2.48 -0.77 16.71
C SER A 128 1.37 -1.78 16.44
N PRO A 129 1.30 -2.91 17.16
CA PRO A 129 0.18 -3.85 17.07
C PRO A 129 -1.18 -3.20 17.32
N HIS A 130 -1.21 -2.06 18.01
CA HIS A 130 -2.43 -1.31 18.31
C HIS A 130 -2.75 -0.20 17.29
N GLN A 131 -1.88 0.04 16.30
CA GLN A 131 -2.16 1.00 15.24
C GLN A 131 -3.25 0.46 14.31
N ARG A 132 -4.35 1.21 14.25
CA ARG A 132 -5.42 0.97 13.29
C ARG A 132 -4.97 1.49 11.92
N ARG A 133 -4.77 0.58 10.96
CA ARG A 133 -4.32 0.91 9.58
C ARG A 133 -5.19 1.94 8.86
N TRP A 134 -6.46 2.06 9.25
CA TRP A 134 -7.43 2.99 8.68
C TRP A 134 -7.53 4.33 9.43
N TRP A 135 -6.80 4.50 10.53
CA TRP A 135 -6.89 5.69 11.38
C TRP A 135 -5.89 6.77 10.96
N LYS A 136 -6.38 7.83 10.31
CA LYS A 136 -5.57 9.02 9.98
C LYS A 136 -5.60 10.05 11.11
N PRO A 137 -4.55 10.89 11.27
CA PRO A 137 -4.55 11.97 12.27
C PRO A 137 -5.78 12.89 12.20
N THR A 138 -6.27 13.17 10.98
CA THR A 138 -7.48 13.96 10.75
C THR A 138 -8.73 13.37 11.43
N LEU A 139 -8.84 12.04 11.55
CA LEU A 139 -9.94 11.40 12.27
C LEU A 139 -9.86 11.61 13.78
N THR A 140 -8.65 11.84 14.32
CA THR A 140 -8.47 12.23 15.72
C THR A 140 -8.95 13.66 15.96
N GLU A 141 -8.71 14.57 15.00
CA GLU A 141 -9.16 15.96 15.06
C GLU A 141 -10.68 16.07 14.96
N MET A 142 -11.31 15.24 14.13
CA MET A 142 -12.77 15.13 13.99
C MET A 142 -13.48 14.49 15.20
N LYS A 143 -12.73 14.02 16.20
CA LYS A 143 -13.27 13.42 17.42
C LYS A 143 -13.60 14.44 18.51
N LYS A 144 -13.37 15.74 18.25
CA LYS A 144 -13.81 16.87 19.07
C LYS A 144 -15.23 17.26 18.70
#